data_AF-A0A074RIS7-F1
#
_entry.id   AF-A0A074RIS7-F1
#
_cell.length_a   1.000
_cell.length_b   1.000
_cell.length_c   1.000
_cell.angle_alpha   90.00
_cell.angle_beta   90.00
_cell.angle_gamma   90.00
#
_symmetry.space_group_name_H-M   'P 1'
#
loop_
_entity.id
_entity.type
_entity.pdbx_description
1 polymer ?
#
loop_
_entity_poly.entity_id
_entity_poly.type
_entity_poly.pdbx_seq_one_letter_code
_entity_poly.pdbx_strand_id
1 'polypeptide(L)' 'MGNSYSQAFPPKSQFTVEQIPDLTGQVIIVTGGNAGIGRETCKALLNKNAKVY' A
#
# COMPACT_ATOMS: atom_id res chain seq x y z
N MET A 1 18.43 13.23 1.64
CA MET A 1 17.09 13.79 1.36
C MET A 1 17.05 14.18 -0.12
N GLY A 2 16.00 13.78 -0.84
CA GLY A 2 16.01 13.72 -2.31
C GLY A 2 16.19 15.09 -2.98
N ASN A 3 17.20 15.22 -3.84
CA ASN A 3 17.33 16.36 -4.75
C ASN A 3 16.30 16.26 -5.88
N SER A 4 16.08 17.33 -6.66
CA SER A 4 15.02 17.41 -7.68
C SER A 4 15.02 16.25 -8.69
N TYR A 5 16.19 15.74 -9.06
CA TYR A 5 16.34 14.60 -9.97
C TYR A 5 15.76 13.30 -9.39
N SER A 6 15.96 13.06 -8.09
CA SER A 6 15.44 11.86 -7.41
C SER A 6 13.92 11.86 -7.23
N GLN A 7 13.24 13.00 -7.38
CA GLN A 7 11.77 13.07 -7.36
C GLN A 7 11.17 12.74 -8.73
N ALA A 8 11.81 13.21 -9.81
CA ALA A 8 11.37 12.91 -11.18
C ALA A 8 11.66 11.45 -11.57
N PHE A 9 12.77 10.89 -11.08
CA PHE A 9 13.19 9.50 -11.33
C PHE A 9 13.50 8.82 -10.00
N PRO A 10 12.47 8.40 -9.25
CA PRO A 10 12.69 7.72 -8.01
C PRO A 10 13.46 6.41 -8.23
N PRO A 11 14.39 6.06 -7.34
CA PRO A 11 15.04 4.77 -7.37
C PRO A 11 14.01 3.64 -7.12
N LYS A 12 14.39 2.41 -7.45
CA LYS A 12 13.54 1.24 -7.19
C LYS A 12 13.14 1.19 -5.71
N SER A 13 11.85 0.90 -5.46
CA SER A 13 11.34 0.70 -4.10
C SER A 13 12.14 -0.39 -3.37
N GLN A 14 12.52 -0.10 -2.12
CA GLN A 14 13.07 -1.09 -1.20
C GLN A 14 11.98 -1.88 -0.46
N PHE A 15 10.73 -1.42 -0.56
CA PHE A 15 9.56 -2.04 0.06
C PHE A 15 8.80 -2.91 -0.95
N THR A 16 8.34 -4.07 -0.49
CA THR A 16 7.43 -4.97 -1.19
C THR A 16 6.20 -5.28 -0.35
N VAL A 17 5.09 -5.63 -1.00
CA VAL A 17 3.81 -5.92 -0.33
C VAL A 17 3.89 -7.14 0.60
N GLU A 18 4.84 -8.04 0.39
CA GLU A 18 5.08 -9.20 1.26
C GLU A 18 5.54 -8.77 2.66
N GLN A 19 6.20 -7.62 2.78
CA GLN A 19 6.71 -7.08 4.04
C GLN A 19 5.63 -6.45 4.92
N ILE A 20 4.39 -6.32 4.43
CA ILE A 20 3.25 -5.94 5.27
C ILE A 20 3.06 -7.05 6.33
N PRO A 21 3.03 -6.70 7.63
CA PRO A 21 2.85 -7.69 8.69
C PRO A 21 1.44 -8.29 8.67
N ASP A 22 1.18 -9.27 9.53
CA ASP A 22 -0.18 -9.70 9.78
C ASP A 22 -1.00 -8.56 10.40
N LEU A 23 -2.20 -8.32 9.86
CA LEU A 23 -3.11 -7.25 10.27
C LEU A 23 -4.39 -7.82 10.89
N THR A 24 -4.38 -9.07 11.36
CA THR A 24 -5.50 -9.69 12.06
C THR A 24 -6.02 -8.76 13.16
N GLY A 25 -7.33 -8.46 13.12
CA GLY A 25 -8.00 -7.59 14.08
C GLY A 25 -7.96 -6.09 13.75
N GLN A 26 -7.24 -5.68 12.71
CA GLN A 26 -7.24 -4.28 12.27
C GLN A 26 -8.40 -3.97 11.35
N VAL A 27 -9.01 -2.79 11.54
CA VAL A 27 -10.07 -2.24 10.69
C VAL A 27 -9.53 -1.00 9.98
N ILE A 28 -9.59 -0.98 8.65
CA ILE A 28 -8.98 0.05 7.81
C ILE A 28 -10.00 0.56 6.80
N ILE A 29 -10.08 1.88 6.61
CA ILE A 29 -10.92 2.51 5.59
C ILE A 29 -10.05 2.95 4.41
N VAL A 30 -10.41 2.56 3.19
CA VAL A 30 -9.73 2.98 1.95
C VAL A 30 -10.68 3.82 1.09
N THR A 31 -10.44 5.13 1.06
CA THR A 31 -11.15 6.01 0.13
C THR A 31 -10.66 5.80 -1.31
N GLY A 32 -11.57 5.75 -2.28
CA GLY A 32 -11.22 5.50 -3.69
C GLY A 32 -10.84 4.04 -4.00
N GLY A 33 -11.24 3.06 -3.20
CA GLY A 33 -10.88 1.63 -3.34
C GLY A 33 -11.42 0.90 -4.59
N ASN A 34 -12.17 1.57 -5.46
CA ASN A 34 -12.79 0.99 -6.66
C ASN A 34 -11.76 0.55 -7.72
N ALA A 35 -10.76 1.40 -8.00
CA ALA A 35 -9.85 1.22 -9.13
C ALA A 35 -8.44 1.73 -8.84
N GLY A 36 -7.53 1.47 -9.77
CA GLY A 36 -6.15 1.94 -9.70
C GLY A 36 -5.44 1.55 -8.41
N ILE A 37 -4.71 2.50 -7.84
CA ILE A 37 -3.91 2.27 -6.63
C ILE A 37 -4.79 1.93 -5.41
N GLY A 38 -5.98 2.51 -5.29
CA GLY A 38 -6.89 2.24 -4.17
C GLY A 38 -7.35 0.78 -4.15
N ARG A 39 -7.66 0.21 -5.33
CA ARG A 39 -8.03 -1.20 -5.46
C ARG A 39 -6.88 -2.15 -5.07
N GLU A 40 -5.67 -1.87 -5.53
CA GLU A 40 -4.51 -2.69 -5.19
C GLU A 40 -4.14 -2.55 -3.70
N THR A 41 -4.33 -1.37 -3.10
CA THR A 41 -4.21 -1.17 -1.65
C THR A 41 -5.21 -2.04 -0.89
N CYS A 42 -6.49 -2.02 -1.25
CA CYS A 42 -7.49 -2.90 -0.62
C CYS A 42 -7.06 -4.38 -0.69
N LYS A 43 -6.61 -4.82 -1.86
CA LYS A 43 -6.17 -6.21 -2.09
C LYS A 43 -4.97 -6.60 -1.21
N ALA A 44 -3.96 -5.74 -1.13
CA ALA A 44 -2.77 -5.98 -0.31
C ALA A 44 -3.10 -6.08 1.18
N LEU A 45 -4.00 -5.22 1.68
CA LEU A 45 -4.44 -5.22 3.07
C LEU A 45 -5.32 -6.45 3.41
N LEU A 46 -6.26 -6.80 2.53
CA LEU A 46 -7.12 -7.98 2.70
C LEU A 46 -6.32 -9.28 2.72
N ASN A 47 -5.28 -9.39 1.87
CA ASN A 47 -4.36 -10.54 1.86
C ASN A 47 -3.56 -10.68 3.17
N LYS A 48 -3.58 -9.66 4.02
CA LYS A 48 -2.88 -9.62 5.31
C LYS A 48 -3.85 -9.61 6.49
N ASN A 49 -5.06 -10.15 6.31
CA ASN A 49 -6.09 -10.36 7.35
C ASN A 49 -6.70 -9.09 7.95
N ALA A 50 -6.49 -7.91 7.35
CA ALA A 50 -7.21 -6.71 7.73
C ALA A 50 -8.68 -6.80 7.30
N LYS A 51 -9.57 -6.15 8.06
CA LYS A 51 -10.92 -5.83 7.61
C LYS A 51 -10.90 -4.46 6.92
N VAL A 52 -11.20 -4.44 5.63
CA VAL A 52 -11.16 -3.20 4.82
C VAL A 52 -12.57 -2.73 4.47
N TYR A 53 -12.80 -1.42 4.60
CA TYR A 53 -14.02 -0.70 4.24
C TYR A 53 -13.78 0.33 3.14
#